data_AF-A0A166D105-F1
#
_entry.id   AF-A0A166D105-F1
#
_cell.length_a   1.000
_cell.length_b   1.000
_cell.length_c   1.000
_cell.angle_alpha   90.00
_cell.angle_beta   90.00
_cell.angle_gamma   90.00
#
_symmetry.space_group_name_H-M   'P 1'
#
loop_
_entity.id
_entity.type
_entity.pdbx_description
1 polymer ?
#
loop_
_entity_poly.entity_id
_entity_poly.type
_entity_poly.pdbx_seq_one_letter_code
_entity_poly.pdbx_strand_id
1 'polypeptide(L)'
;MDVLKFASAVFVVSSLSVSIWLLNKLWLTPIRKQRFLRQQGIKGNSYKFLHGNTKDILSMRRQSMAIPMDCLSHNLFPKLQPHFYSWLKIYGKNFLTWYGPRPELFVTEVEYIKEIMNKVQDYPKIEMSTGFVKVLLGDGLVTAKGKKWAKQRKLANQVFHADSLKRMIPDMIASVEMMLDRWRQHEGREIEVFEEFKFLSSEIISRTAFGSSFVEGRDIFDMLSEMAIIITRNSYRVRLPGLR
;
A
#
# COMPACT_ATOMS: atom_id res chain seq x y z
N MET A 1 6.99 -36.50 -40.53
CA MET A 1 5.83 -36.71 -39.63
C MET A 1 6.24 -36.71 -38.15
N ASP A 2 7.49 -37.06 -37.83
CA ASP A 2 7.97 -37.24 -36.45
C ASP A 2 8.21 -35.94 -35.69
N VAL A 3 8.64 -34.87 -36.39
CA VAL A 3 8.85 -33.55 -35.77
C VAL A 3 7.55 -32.96 -35.23
N LEU A 4 6.44 -33.10 -35.96
CA LEU A 4 5.13 -32.59 -35.53
C LEU A 4 4.60 -33.37 -34.31
N LYS A 5 4.75 -34.69 -34.31
CA LYS A 5 4.40 -35.55 -33.17
C LYS A 5 5.24 -35.21 -31.94
N PHE A 6 6.54 -35.05 -32.10
CA PHE A 6 7.45 -34.64 -31.02
C PHE A 6 7.09 -33.26 -30.46
N ALA A 7 6.89 -32.26 -31.32
CA ALA A 7 6.48 -30.92 -30.91
C ALA A 7 5.13 -30.93 -30.17
N SER A 8 4.17 -31.73 -30.63
CA SER A 8 2.87 -31.88 -29.97
C SER A 8 2.98 -32.52 -28.59
N ALA A 9 3.85 -33.53 -28.42
CA ALA A 9 4.07 -34.18 -27.14
C ALA A 9 4.74 -33.23 -26.13
N VAL A 10 5.76 -32.48 -26.56
CA VAL A 10 6.41 -31.45 -25.74
C VAL A 10 5.41 -30.39 -25.31
N PHE A 11 4.56 -29.92 -26.23
CA PHE A 11 3.51 -28.96 -25.91
C PHE A 11 2.54 -29.49 -24.86
N VAL A 12 2.03 -30.71 -25.01
CA VAL A 12 1.10 -31.33 -24.05
C VAL A 12 1.74 -31.47 -22.67
N VAL A 13 2.98 -31.97 -22.59
CA VAL A 13 3.70 -32.13 -21.31
C VAL A 13 3.93 -30.77 -20.65
N SER A 14 4.31 -29.74 -21.43
CA SER A 14 4.51 -28.38 -20.91
C SER A 14 3.19 -27.78 -20.39
N SER A 15 2.09 -27.95 -21.12
CA SER A 15 0.76 -27.45 -20.73
C SER A 15 0.24 -28.15 -19.48
N LEU A 16 0.45 -29.46 -19.37
CA LEU A 16 0.06 -30.24 -18.20
C LEU A 16 0.88 -29.81 -16.98
N SER A 17 2.20 -29.63 -17.15
CA SER A 17 3.10 -29.18 -16.08
C SER A 17 2.70 -27.79 -15.56
N VAL A 18 2.38 -26.86 -16.46
CA VAL A 18 1.88 -25.52 -16.09
C VAL A 18 0.53 -25.60 -15.38
N SER A 19 -0.38 -26.44 -15.86
CA SER A 19 -1.69 -26.65 -15.24
C SER A 19 -1.58 -27.21 -13.82
N ILE A 20 -0.71 -28.21 -13.61
CA ILE A 20 -0.43 -28.79 -12.28
C ILE A 20 0.19 -27.74 -11.36
N TRP A 21 1.15 -26.97 -11.87
CA TRP A 21 1.76 -25.88 -11.09
C TRP A 21 0.73 -24.82 -10.69
N LEU A 22 -0.14 -24.40 -11.62
CA LEU A 22 -1.22 -23.44 -11.36
C LEU A 22 -2.22 -23.97 -10.34
N LEU A 23 -2.69 -25.22 -10.50
CA LEU A 23 -3.59 -25.87 -9.56
C LEU A 23 -2.98 -25.94 -8.16
N ASN A 24 -1.71 -26.34 -8.06
CA ASN A 24 -1.03 -26.43 -6.78
C ASN A 24 -0.87 -25.04 -6.13
N LYS A 25 -0.50 -24.03 -6.93
CA LYS A 25 -0.25 -22.66 -6.45
C LYS A 25 -1.52 -21.89 -6.09
N LEU A 26 -2.57 -22.01 -6.90
CA LEU A 26 -3.81 -21.25 -6.76
C LEU A 26 -4.90 -21.98 -5.97
N TRP A 27 -4.85 -23.31 -5.84
CA TRP A 27 -5.89 -24.07 -5.15
C TRP A 27 -5.35 -24.80 -3.92
N LEU A 28 -4.42 -25.74 -4.12
CA LEU A 28 -4.00 -26.65 -3.04
C LEU A 28 -3.21 -25.94 -1.95
N THR A 29 -2.26 -25.07 -2.32
CA THR A 29 -1.40 -24.36 -1.36
C THR A 29 -2.20 -23.43 -0.44
N PRO A 30 -3.10 -22.55 -0.94
CA PRO A 30 -3.97 -21.75 -0.08
C PRO A 30 -4.78 -22.59 0.91
N ILE A 31 -5.42 -23.67 0.45
CA ILE A 31 -6.25 -24.53 1.30
C ILE A 31 -5.41 -25.19 2.41
N ARG A 32 -4.21 -25.69 2.07
CA ARG A 32 -3.29 -26.28 3.06
C ARG A 32 -2.88 -25.27 4.12
N LYS A 33 -2.50 -24.05 3.71
CA LYS A 33 -2.13 -22.97 4.64
C LYS A 33 -3.31 -22.56 5.53
N GLN A 34 -4.51 -22.46 4.97
CA GLN A 34 -5.71 -22.16 5.75
C GLN A 34 -5.98 -23.22 6.83
N ARG A 35 -5.88 -24.49 6.47
CA ARG A 35 -6.06 -25.61 7.42
C ARG A 35 -5.01 -25.58 8.52
N PHE A 36 -3.75 -25.38 8.16
CA PHE A 36 -2.65 -25.27 9.12
C PHE A 36 -2.87 -24.14 10.14
N LEU A 37 -3.20 -22.93 9.68
CA LEU A 37 -3.47 -21.80 10.57
C LEU A 37 -4.71 -22.03 11.44
N ARG A 38 -5.75 -22.67 10.88
CA ARG A 38 -6.96 -23.03 11.64
C ARG A 38 -6.67 -24.02 12.77
N GLN A 39 -5.75 -24.97 12.56
CA GLN A 39 -5.29 -25.90 13.61
C GLN A 39 -4.57 -25.18 14.74
N GLN A 40 -3.93 -24.04 14.46
CA GLN A 40 -3.31 -23.16 15.46
C GLN A 40 -4.31 -22.19 16.11
N GLY A 41 -5.61 -22.34 15.85
CA GLY A 41 -6.67 -21.48 16.41
C GLY A 41 -6.88 -20.15 15.68
N ILE A 42 -6.15 -19.87 14.60
CA ILE A 42 -6.30 -18.64 13.83
C ILE A 42 -7.57 -18.75 12.96
N LYS A 43 -8.57 -17.94 13.31
CA LYS A 43 -9.83 -17.80 12.56
C LYS A 43 -9.69 -16.74 11.47
N GLY A 44 -10.64 -16.67 10.55
CA GLY A 44 -10.65 -15.65 9.51
C GLY A 44 -11.49 -16.04 8.30
N ASN A 45 -11.37 -15.23 7.25
CA ASN A 45 -12.09 -15.46 6.01
C ASN A 45 -11.61 -16.74 5.31
N SER A 46 -12.56 -17.42 4.67
CA SER A 46 -12.21 -18.52 3.77
C SER A 46 -11.54 -18.00 2.50
N TYR A 47 -10.60 -18.78 2.00
CA TYR A 47 -9.99 -18.55 0.70
C TYR A 47 -11.04 -18.73 -0.41
N LYS A 48 -11.18 -17.73 -1.30
CA LYS A 48 -11.93 -17.84 -2.55
C LYS A 48 -10.96 -17.95 -3.72
N PHE A 49 -11.22 -18.90 -4.63
CA PHE A 49 -10.31 -19.20 -5.72
C PHE A 49 -9.92 -17.95 -6.52
N LEU A 50 -8.63 -17.87 -6.83
CA LEU A 50 -7.94 -16.79 -7.54
C LEU A 50 -7.92 -15.44 -6.79
N HIS A 51 -9.05 -14.96 -6.27
CA HIS A 51 -9.19 -13.60 -5.77
C HIS A 51 -9.04 -13.45 -4.26
N GLY A 52 -9.11 -14.54 -3.49
CA GLY A 52 -9.16 -14.46 -2.04
C GLY A 52 -10.35 -13.59 -1.60
N ASN A 53 -10.10 -12.63 -0.71
CA ASN A 53 -11.12 -11.71 -0.22
C ASN A 53 -11.08 -10.34 -0.90
N THR A 54 -10.23 -10.14 -1.92
CA THR A 54 -10.04 -8.83 -2.57
C THR A 54 -11.33 -8.26 -3.18
N LYS A 55 -12.20 -9.10 -3.74
CA LYS A 55 -13.51 -8.66 -4.27
C LYS A 55 -14.44 -8.18 -3.17
N ASP A 56 -14.46 -8.88 -2.02
CA ASP A 56 -15.24 -8.49 -0.85
C ASP A 56 -14.72 -7.17 -0.26
N ILE A 57 -13.39 -7.02 -0.18
CA ILE A 57 -12.76 -5.77 0.28
C ILE A 57 -13.16 -4.61 -0.64
N LEU A 58 -13.11 -4.82 -1.96
CA LEU A 58 -13.49 -3.80 -2.93
C LEU A 58 -14.98 -3.44 -2.89
N SER A 59 -15.87 -4.40 -2.62
CA SER A 59 -17.30 -4.09 -2.47
C SER A 59 -17.57 -3.34 -1.17
N MET A 60 -17.01 -3.79 -0.05
CA MET A 60 -17.16 -3.12 1.25
C MET A 60 -16.61 -1.69 1.22
N ARG A 61 -15.43 -1.47 0.61
CA ARG A 61 -14.87 -0.12 0.46
C ARG A 61 -15.75 0.76 -0.43
N ARG A 62 -16.27 0.25 -1.55
CA ARG A 62 -17.18 1.00 -2.42
C ARG A 62 -18.47 1.40 -1.71
N GLN A 63 -19.09 0.48 -0.99
CA GLN A 63 -20.30 0.74 -0.21
C GLN A 63 -20.05 1.77 0.89
N SER A 64 -18.96 1.59 1.66
CA SER A 64 -18.59 2.51 2.73
C SER A 64 -18.34 3.94 2.20
N MET A 65 -17.62 4.07 1.09
CA MET A 65 -17.30 5.38 0.49
C MET A 65 -18.47 6.04 -0.26
N ALA A 66 -19.49 5.28 -0.66
CA ALA A 66 -20.66 5.83 -1.36
C ALA A 66 -21.62 6.60 -0.45
N ILE A 67 -21.63 6.25 0.84
CA ILE A 67 -22.40 6.97 1.85
C ILE A 67 -21.59 8.21 2.24
N PRO A 68 -22.16 9.40 2.44
CA PRO A 68 -21.45 10.52 3.07
C PRO A 68 -21.07 10.20 4.53
N MET A 69 -20.39 11.11 5.22
CA MET A 69 -20.23 11.01 6.67
C MET A 69 -21.34 11.81 7.33
N ASP A 70 -22.10 11.17 8.22
CA ASP A 70 -23.25 11.80 8.91
C ASP A 70 -22.82 12.88 9.91
N CYS A 71 -21.59 12.79 10.43
CA CYS A 71 -21.01 13.77 11.35
C CYS A 71 -19.49 13.88 11.19
N LEU A 72 -18.91 15.01 11.64
CA LEU A 72 -17.47 15.23 11.74
C LEU A 72 -16.86 14.38 12.86
N SER A 73 -16.87 13.06 12.68
CA SER A 73 -16.24 12.12 13.61
C SER A 73 -14.76 11.91 13.25
N HIS A 74 -13.90 11.93 14.28
CA HIS A 74 -12.51 11.48 14.14
C HIS A 74 -12.38 9.96 13.97
N ASN A 75 -13.46 9.18 14.20
CA ASN A 75 -13.45 7.73 14.03
C ASN A 75 -13.62 7.32 12.56
N LEU A 76 -12.56 7.51 11.77
CA LEU A 76 -12.56 7.21 10.34
C LEU A 76 -12.28 5.74 10.01
N PHE A 77 -11.90 4.92 10.99
CA PHE A 77 -11.49 3.54 10.75
C PHE A 77 -12.59 2.67 10.06
N PRO A 78 -13.86 2.68 10.52
CA PRO A 78 -14.95 1.95 9.84
C PRO A 78 -15.16 2.44 8.41
N LYS A 79 -14.94 3.74 8.17
CA LYS A 79 -15.12 4.36 6.86
C LYS A 79 -14.03 3.94 5.88
N LEU A 80 -12.78 4.11 6.27
CA LEU A 80 -11.61 3.91 5.39
C LEU A 80 -11.26 2.42 5.21
N GLN A 81 -11.43 1.62 6.25
CA GLN A 81 -11.08 0.20 6.29
C GLN A 81 -12.25 -0.66 6.83
N PRO A 82 -13.42 -0.64 6.14
CA PRO A 82 -14.64 -1.30 6.61
C PRO A 82 -14.45 -2.81 6.79
N HIS A 83 -13.71 -3.44 5.89
CA HIS A 83 -13.40 -4.87 5.93
C HIS A 83 -12.65 -5.27 7.21
N PHE A 84 -11.57 -4.56 7.57
CA PHE A 84 -10.87 -4.84 8.83
C PHE A 84 -11.74 -4.56 10.04
N TYR A 85 -12.48 -3.45 10.05
CA TYR A 85 -13.40 -3.11 11.14
C TYR A 85 -14.47 -4.19 11.37
N SER A 86 -15.12 -4.67 10.30
CA SER A 86 -16.13 -5.73 10.38
C SER A 86 -15.52 -7.08 10.77
N TRP A 87 -14.39 -7.45 10.17
CA TRP A 87 -13.75 -8.75 10.44
C TRP A 87 -13.15 -8.84 11.84
N LEU A 88 -12.66 -7.72 12.39
CA LEU A 88 -12.22 -7.66 13.78
C LEU A 88 -13.36 -8.00 14.75
N LYS A 89 -14.60 -7.57 14.45
CA LYS A 89 -15.78 -7.92 15.27
C LYS A 89 -16.19 -9.38 15.14
N ILE A 90 -16.00 -9.97 13.96
CA ILE A 90 -16.44 -11.36 13.67
C ILE A 90 -15.40 -12.38 14.16
N TYR A 91 -14.13 -12.13 13.91
CA TYR A 91 -13.05 -13.09 14.13
C TYR A 91 -12.16 -12.77 15.33
N GLY A 92 -12.22 -11.54 15.85
CA GLY A 92 -11.43 -11.07 16.99
C GLY A 92 -10.18 -10.28 16.58
N LYS A 93 -9.26 -10.13 17.55
CA LYS A 93 -8.05 -9.30 17.44
C LYS A 93 -7.14 -9.71 16.28
N ASN A 94 -6.94 -11.01 16.09
CA ASN A 94 -6.10 -11.54 15.02
C ASN A 94 -6.90 -12.46 14.12
N PHE A 95 -6.79 -12.25 12.81
CA PHE A 95 -7.51 -13.08 11.85
C PHE A 95 -6.81 -13.18 10.51
N LEU A 96 -7.11 -14.27 9.82
CA LEU A 96 -6.65 -14.55 8.47
C LEU A 96 -7.55 -13.86 7.42
N THR A 97 -6.93 -13.24 6.44
CA THR A 97 -7.56 -12.77 5.20
C THR A 97 -6.69 -13.14 3.99
N TRP A 98 -7.20 -12.92 2.78
CA TRP A 98 -6.56 -13.36 1.55
C TRP A 98 -6.47 -12.24 0.52
N TYR A 99 -5.24 -11.93 0.10
CA TYR A 99 -4.95 -11.12 -1.07
C TYR A 99 -4.68 -12.03 -2.27
N GLY A 100 -5.70 -12.30 -3.10
CA GLY A 100 -5.58 -13.35 -4.09
C GLY A 100 -5.24 -14.68 -3.42
N PRO A 101 -4.29 -15.48 -3.93
CA PRO A 101 -3.84 -16.72 -3.29
C PRO A 101 -2.87 -16.50 -2.10
N ARG A 102 -2.55 -15.25 -1.74
CA ARG A 102 -1.61 -14.94 -0.65
C ARG A 102 -2.37 -14.77 0.67
N PRO A 103 -2.06 -15.56 1.71
CA PRO A 103 -2.62 -15.34 3.04
C PRO A 103 -2.02 -14.09 3.67
N GLU A 104 -2.84 -13.34 4.40
CA GLU A 104 -2.45 -12.18 5.20
C GLU A 104 -3.00 -12.34 6.60
N LEU A 105 -2.12 -12.28 7.59
CA LEU A 105 -2.52 -12.29 9.00
C LEU A 105 -2.64 -10.85 9.47
N PHE A 106 -3.85 -10.46 9.90
CA PHE A 106 -4.07 -9.19 10.57
C PHE A 106 -3.77 -9.38 12.06
N VAL A 107 -2.92 -8.54 12.62
CA VAL A 107 -2.46 -8.61 14.01
C VAL A 107 -2.68 -7.27 14.67
N THR A 108 -3.37 -7.26 15.82
CA THR A 108 -3.64 -6.01 16.57
C THR A 108 -3.01 -5.96 17.95
N GLU A 109 -2.47 -7.08 18.44
CA GLU A 109 -1.85 -7.14 19.77
C GLU A 109 -0.45 -6.51 19.74
N VAL A 110 -0.22 -5.61 20.69
CA VAL A 110 0.96 -4.73 20.72
C VAL A 110 2.25 -5.54 20.90
N GLU A 111 2.18 -6.61 21.69
CA GLU A 111 3.29 -7.52 21.96
C GLU A 111 3.78 -8.18 20.67
N TYR A 112 2.85 -8.71 19.87
CA TYR A 112 3.16 -9.33 18.58
C TYR A 112 3.62 -8.30 17.55
N ILE A 113 2.99 -7.11 17.51
CA ILE A 113 3.44 -6.03 16.63
C ILE A 113 4.89 -5.64 16.95
N LYS A 114 5.24 -5.47 18.23
CA LYS A 114 6.61 -5.17 18.66
C LYS A 114 7.58 -6.26 18.23
N GLU A 115 7.21 -7.53 18.42
CA GLU A 115 8.05 -8.65 18.01
C GLU A 115 8.29 -8.68 16.49
N ILE A 116 7.22 -8.54 15.70
CA ILE A 116 7.27 -8.50 14.23
C ILE A 116 8.17 -7.35 13.75
N MET A 117 8.01 -6.16 14.34
CA MET A 117 8.76 -4.97 13.94
C MET A 117 10.24 -5.02 14.34
N ASN A 118 10.59 -5.78 15.40
CA ASN A 118 11.97 -5.96 15.83
C ASN A 118 12.71 -7.07 15.06
N LYS A 119 11.99 -8.11 14.61
CA LYS A 119 12.56 -9.27 13.88
C LYS A 119 12.54 -9.05 12.36
N VAL A 120 13.19 -7.99 11.89
CA VAL A 120 13.16 -7.56 10.47
C VAL A 120 13.69 -8.62 9.49
N GLN A 121 14.54 -9.56 9.94
CA GLN A 121 15.02 -10.66 9.10
C GLN A 121 13.94 -11.74 8.88
N ASP A 122 13.14 -12.03 9.91
CA ASP A 122 12.06 -13.03 9.87
C ASP A 122 10.82 -12.44 9.18
N TYR A 123 10.61 -11.14 9.34
CA TYR A 123 9.52 -10.37 8.74
C TYR A 123 10.04 -9.32 7.75
N PRO A 124 10.62 -9.75 6.61
CA PRO A 124 11.09 -8.81 5.61
C PRO A 124 9.91 -8.04 5.03
N LYS A 125 10.17 -6.80 4.59
CA LYS A 125 9.18 -6.01 3.84
C LYS A 125 8.57 -6.85 2.74
N ILE A 126 7.23 -6.76 2.62
CA ILE A 126 6.50 -7.37 1.51
C ILE A 126 7.19 -6.97 0.21
N GLU A 127 7.32 -7.94 -0.70
CA GLU A 127 7.87 -7.67 -2.01
C GLU A 127 6.92 -6.74 -2.78
N MET A 128 7.18 -5.44 -2.69
CA MET A 128 6.45 -4.41 -3.44
C MET A 128 6.93 -4.33 -4.90
N SER A 129 7.78 -5.29 -5.33
CA SER A 129 8.38 -5.38 -6.67
C SER A 129 7.37 -5.68 -7.77
N THR A 130 6.21 -6.26 -7.43
CA THR A 130 5.18 -6.68 -8.39
C THR A 130 4.02 -5.70 -8.50
N GLY A 131 4.15 -4.50 -7.92
CA GLY A 131 3.06 -3.52 -7.82
C GLY A 131 3.39 -2.17 -8.41
N PHE A 132 2.35 -1.39 -8.67
CA PHE A 132 2.48 -0.02 -9.13
C PHE A 132 3.27 0.88 -8.14
N VAL A 133 3.38 0.49 -6.87
CA VAL A 133 4.16 1.23 -5.87
C VAL A 133 5.63 1.36 -6.26
N LYS A 134 6.22 0.34 -6.90
CA LYS A 134 7.59 0.43 -7.42
C LYS A 134 7.70 1.38 -8.63
N VAL A 135 6.63 1.51 -9.42
CA VAL A 135 6.57 2.48 -10.53
C VAL A 135 6.60 3.91 -10.00
N LEU A 136 5.87 4.19 -8.91
CA LEU A 136 5.85 5.52 -8.30
C LEU A 136 7.10 5.84 -7.48
N LEU A 137 7.56 4.90 -6.65
CA LEU A 137 8.60 5.17 -5.65
C LEU A 137 10.01 4.73 -6.07
N GLY A 138 10.13 4.13 -7.27
CA GLY A 138 11.37 3.57 -7.79
C GLY A 138 12.01 2.58 -6.83
N ASP A 139 13.34 2.54 -6.81
CA ASP A 139 14.14 1.80 -5.82
C ASP A 139 14.56 2.71 -4.63
N GLY A 140 13.61 3.46 -4.06
CA GLY A 140 13.83 4.31 -2.89
C GLY A 140 13.70 3.58 -1.55
N LEU A 141 13.73 4.34 -0.45
CA LEU A 141 13.67 3.82 0.93
C LEU A 141 12.49 2.90 1.22
N VAL A 142 11.35 3.13 0.56
CA VAL A 142 10.13 2.35 0.77
C VAL A 142 10.29 0.94 0.19
N THR A 143 10.84 0.84 -1.02
CA THR A 143 10.91 -0.40 -1.83
C THR A 143 12.24 -1.15 -1.71
N ALA A 144 13.35 -0.44 -1.42
CA ALA A 144 14.66 -1.03 -1.26
C ALA A 144 14.71 -1.99 -0.05
N LYS A 145 15.58 -3.01 -0.17
CA LYS A 145 15.82 -4.05 0.85
C LYS A 145 17.32 -4.22 1.12
N GLY A 146 17.66 -4.88 2.23
CA GLY A 146 19.02 -5.29 2.58
C GLY A 146 20.04 -4.14 2.59
N LYS A 147 21.23 -4.39 2.04
CA LYS A 147 22.34 -3.42 2.01
C LYS A 147 21.99 -2.11 1.29
N LYS A 148 21.20 -2.17 0.20
CA LYS A 148 20.75 -0.98 -0.55
C LYS A 148 19.89 -0.07 0.33
N TRP A 149 18.91 -0.67 1.02
CA TRP A 149 18.09 0.06 1.98
C TRP A 149 18.91 0.65 3.11
N ALA A 150 19.82 -0.12 3.71
CA ALA A 150 20.66 0.34 4.82
C ALA A 150 21.50 1.56 4.41
N LYS A 151 22.10 1.55 3.21
CA LYS A 151 22.84 2.69 2.66
C LYS A 151 21.95 3.92 2.49
N GLN A 152 20.80 3.78 1.84
CA GLN A 152 19.85 4.88 1.63
C GLN A 152 19.32 5.44 2.97
N ARG A 153 19.02 4.57 3.94
CA ARG A 153 18.49 4.96 5.25
C ARG A 153 19.52 5.74 6.06
N LYS A 154 20.79 5.32 6.01
CA LYS A 154 21.89 6.06 6.65
C LYS A 154 22.00 7.48 6.11
N LEU A 155 21.93 7.66 4.80
CA LEU A 155 21.98 8.99 4.17
C LEU A 155 20.76 9.84 4.55
N ALA A 156 19.55 9.28 4.46
CA ALA A 156 18.34 10.02 4.80
C ALA A 156 18.30 10.45 6.28
N ASN A 157 18.75 9.60 7.21
CA ASN A 157 18.81 9.96 8.62
C ASN A 157 19.65 11.23 8.88
N GLN A 158 20.68 11.50 8.07
CA GLN A 158 21.49 12.71 8.21
C GLN A 158 20.71 13.98 7.87
N VAL A 159 19.83 13.90 6.88
CA VAL A 159 18.97 15.02 6.44
C VAL A 159 17.89 15.30 7.49
N PHE A 160 17.42 14.28 8.21
CA PHE A 160 16.39 14.40 9.24
C PHE A 160 16.95 14.49 10.67
N HIS A 161 18.24 14.79 10.85
CA HIS A 161 18.77 15.13 12.17
C HIS A 161 18.29 16.51 12.64
N ALA A 162 18.25 16.71 13.96
CA ALA A 162 17.71 17.92 14.58
C ALA A 162 18.31 19.22 14.02
N ASP A 163 19.63 19.28 13.82
CA ASP A 163 20.28 20.49 13.31
C ASP A 163 20.00 20.73 11.82
N SER A 164 19.80 19.67 11.04
CA SER A 164 19.32 19.79 9.66
C SER A 164 17.89 20.28 9.62
N LEU A 165 17.01 19.77 10.49
CA LEU A 165 15.62 20.21 10.60
C LEU A 165 15.52 21.69 11.02
N LYS A 166 16.32 22.15 11.99
CA LYS A 166 16.35 23.55 12.42
C LYS A 166 16.60 24.52 11.25
N ARG A 167 17.45 24.12 10.30
CA ARG A 167 17.75 24.92 9.09
C ARG A 167 16.57 25.03 8.12
N MET A 168 15.62 24.09 8.18
CA MET A 168 14.42 24.08 7.33
C MET A 168 13.26 24.90 7.93
N ILE A 169 13.30 25.21 9.23
CA ILE A 169 12.23 25.93 9.93
C ILE A 169 11.91 27.30 9.28
N PRO A 170 12.90 28.14 8.91
CA PRO A 170 12.59 29.42 8.27
C PRO A 170 11.77 29.27 6.98
N ASP A 171 12.12 28.31 6.12
CA ASP A 171 11.38 28.04 4.90
C ASP A 171 9.96 27.56 5.18
N MET A 172 9.79 26.70 6.19
CA MET A 172 8.48 26.23 6.64
C MET A 172 7.60 27.38 7.13
N ILE A 173 8.15 28.29 7.94
CA ILE A 173 7.44 29.48 8.43
C ILE A 173 7.03 30.35 7.24
N ALA A 174 7.95 30.66 6.33
CA ALA A 174 7.66 31.47 5.16
C ALA A 174 6.58 30.86 4.27
N SER A 175 6.53 29.52 4.13
CA SER A 175 5.47 28.84 3.38
C SER A 175 4.10 28.97 4.05
N VAL A 176 4.05 28.91 5.38
CA VAL A 176 2.81 29.08 6.16
C VAL A 176 2.34 30.53 6.10
N GLU A 177 3.24 31.51 6.26
CA GLU A 177 2.91 32.94 6.15
C GLU A 177 2.29 33.27 4.80
N MET A 178 2.88 32.77 3.71
CA MET A 178 2.31 32.93 2.36
C MET A 178 0.91 32.33 2.22
N MET A 179 0.67 31.15 2.80
CA MET A 179 -0.67 30.56 2.80
C MET A 179 -1.66 31.44 3.56
N LEU A 180 -1.28 31.91 4.76
CA LEU A 180 -2.12 32.78 5.59
C LEU A 180 -2.44 34.11 4.90
N ASP A 181 -1.49 34.69 4.18
CA ASP A 181 -1.72 35.92 3.41
C ASP A 181 -2.73 35.71 2.28
N ARG A 182 -2.70 34.56 1.58
CA ARG A 182 -3.75 34.21 0.62
C ARG A 182 -5.10 34.01 1.29
N TRP A 183 -5.14 33.35 2.44
CA TRP A 183 -6.38 33.09 3.16
C TRP A 183 -7.03 34.40 3.64
N ARG A 184 -6.25 35.40 4.03
CA ARG A 184 -6.76 36.75 4.39
C ARG A 184 -7.54 37.40 3.24
N GLN A 185 -7.20 37.10 1.99
CA GLN A 185 -7.88 37.63 0.80
C GLN A 185 -9.24 36.96 0.53
N HIS A 186 -9.58 35.87 1.25
CA HIS A 186 -10.83 35.15 1.00
C HIS A 186 -12.06 35.80 1.66
N GLU A 187 -11.93 36.89 2.44
CA GLU A 187 -13.04 37.73 2.94
C GLU A 187 -14.24 36.95 3.53
N GLY A 188 -13.99 35.87 4.28
CA GLY A 188 -15.04 35.04 4.88
C GLY A 188 -15.73 34.05 3.94
N ARG A 189 -15.20 33.86 2.73
CA ARG A 189 -15.63 32.80 1.79
C ARG A 189 -15.10 31.45 2.25
N GLU A 190 -15.85 30.41 1.90
CA GLU A 190 -15.42 29.03 2.10
C GLU A 190 -14.16 28.74 1.30
N ILE A 191 -13.24 27.97 1.90
CA ILE A 191 -12.00 27.52 1.26
C ILE A 191 -11.94 25.99 1.25
N GLU A 192 -11.40 25.44 0.17
CA GLU A 192 -11.09 24.02 0.09
C GLU A 192 -9.76 23.76 0.82
N VAL A 193 -9.85 23.33 2.09
CA VAL A 193 -8.68 23.18 2.98
C VAL A 193 -7.75 22.04 2.55
N PHE A 194 -8.27 21.02 1.86
CA PHE A 194 -7.45 19.88 1.42
C PHE A 194 -6.47 20.30 0.33
N GLU A 195 -6.91 21.07 -0.67
CA GLU A 195 -6.08 21.63 -1.73
C GLU A 195 -5.12 22.70 -1.17
N GLU A 196 -5.55 23.53 -0.21
CA GLU A 196 -4.64 24.49 0.45
C GLU A 196 -3.52 23.78 1.23
N PHE A 197 -3.83 22.70 1.97
CA PHE A 197 -2.80 21.92 2.67
C PHE A 197 -1.95 21.06 1.74
N LYS A 198 -2.50 20.59 0.63
CA LYS A 198 -1.73 19.94 -0.43
C LYS A 198 -0.73 20.93 -1.04
N PHE A 199 -1.17 22.15 -1.33
CA PHE A 199 -0.28 23.23 -1.78
C PHE A 199 0.80 23.54 -0.74
N LEU A 200 0.41 23.78 0.52
CA LEU A 200 1.35 24.11 1.60
C LEU A 200 2.43 23.03 1.76
N SER A 201 2.02 21.76 1.80
CA SER A 201 2.95 20.63 1.95
C SER A 201 3.91 20.53 0.75
N SER A 202 3.41 20.81 -0.45
CA SER A 202 4.20 20.79 -1.67
C SER A 202 5.18 21.97 -1.75
N GLU A 203 4.79 23.15 -1.26
CA GLU A 203 5.67 24.32 -1.16
C GLU A 203 6.78 24.08 -0.13
N ILE A 204 6.43 23.54 1.05
CA ILE A 204 7.41 23.23 2.11
C ILE A 204 8.46 22.25 1.59
N ILE A 205 8.06 21.15 0.96
CA ILE A 205 9.04 20.17 0.47
C ILE A 205 9.87 20.73 -0.69
N SER A 206 9.29 21.58 -1.56
CA SER A 206 10.01 22.23 -2.65
C SER A 206 11.14 23.11 -2.13
N ARG A 207 10.86 23.96 -1.12
CA ARG A 207 11.87 24.82 -0.51
C ARG A 207 12.93 24.02 0.25
N THR A 208 12.47 23.16 1.15
CA THR A 208 13.35 22.52 2.13
C THR A 208 14.19 21.38 1.55
N ALA A 209 13.68 20.66 0.55
CA ALA A 209 14.41 19.54 -0.06
C ALA A 209 15.10 19.89 -1.38
N PHE A 210 14.57 20.87 -2.14
CA PHE A 210 15.07 21.19 -3.48
C PHE A 210 15.60 22.63 -3.62
N GLY A 211 15.40 23.49 -2.62
CA GLY A 211 15.73 24.92 -2.74
C GLY A 211 14.92 25.62 -3.83
N SER A 212 13.74 25.08 -4.15
CA SER A 212 12.87 25.50 -5.26
C SER A 212 11.50 25.96 -4.74
N SER A 213 10.57 26.24 -5.64
CA SER A 213 9.16 26.50 -5.30
C SER A 213 8.22 25.41 -5.82
N PHE A 214 7.00 25.32 -5.26
CA PHE A 214 5.96 24.45 -5.79
C PHE A 214 5.63 24.80 -7.24
N VAL A 215 5.66 26.09 -7.60
CA VAL A 215 5.33 26.57 -8.94
C VAL A 215 6.25 25.94 -9.99
N GLU A 216 7.53 25.81 -9.69
CA GLU A 216 8.52 25.18 -10.58
C GLU A 216 8.32 23.66 -10.71
N GLY A 217 7.75 23.01 -9.69
CA GLY A 217 7.54 21.56 -9.63
C GLY A 217 6.10 21.10 -9.89
N ARG A 218 5.17 22.01 -10.22
CA ARG A 218 3.72 21.74 -10.23
C ARG A 218 3.35 20.52 -11.06
N ASP A 219 3.82 20.47 -12.30
CA ASP A 219 3.52 19.36 -13.22
C ASP A 219 3.97 18.01 -12.65
N ILE A 220 5.09 17.98 -11.93
CA ILE A 220 5.60 16.77 -11.29
C ILE A 220 4.66 16.34 -10.14
N PHE A 221 4.24 17.28 -9.29
CA PHE A 221 3.31 16.98 -8.19
C PHE A 221 1.96 16.47 -8.70
N ASP A 222 1.44 17.05 -9.78
CA ASP A 222 0.18 16.65 -10.37
C ASP A 222 0.28 15.24 -10.97
N MET A 223 1.33 14.96 -11.75
CA MET A 223 1.59 13.61 -12.28
C MET A 223 1.73 12.56 -11.15
N LEU A 224 2.48 12.88 -10.09
CA LEU A 224 2.64 11.97 -8.95
C LEU A 224 1.31 11.72 -8.22
N SER A 225 0.46 12.74 -8.11
CA SER A 225 -0.87 12.64 -7.50
C SER A 225 -1.81 11.74 -8.31
N GLU A 226 -1.85 11.92 -9.64
CA GLU A 226 -2.63 11.07 -10.53
C GLU A 226 -2.16 9.62 -10.48
N MET A 227 -0.85 9.39 -10.51
CA MET A 227 -0.27 8.07 -10.34
C MET A 227 -0.72 7.47 -8.99
N ALA A 228 -0.57 8.18 -7.88
CA ALA A 228 -0.99 7.68 -6.55
C ALA A 228 -2.48 7.26 -6.51
N ILE A 229 -3.36 8.00 -7.18
CA ILE A 229 -4.79 7.65 -7.30
C ILE A 229 -4.97 6.34 -8.07
N ILE A 230 -4.31 6.21 -9.23
CA ILE A 230 -4.39 4.98 -10.06
C ILE A 230 -3.88 3.78 -9.27
N ILE A 231 -2.75 3.92 -8.57
CA ILE A 231 -2.18 2.87 -7.73
C ILE A 231 -3.16 2.44 -6.65
N THR A 232 -3.74 3.41 -5.94
CA THR A 232 -4.67 3.16 -4.84
C THR A 232 -5.93 2.44 -5.32
N ARG A 233 -6.49 2.84 -6.48
CA ARG A 233 -7.66 2.19 -7.11
C ARG A 233 -7.37 0.75 -7.52
N ASN A 234 -6.12 0.44 -7.86
CA ASN A 234 -5.71 -0.91 -8.28
C ASN A 234 -5.09 -1.75 -7.15
N SER A 235 -5.02 -1.23 -5.92
CA SER A 235 -4.39 -1.90 -4.78
C SER A 235 -4.92 -3.30 -4.49
N TYR A 236 -6.20 -3.59 -4.78
CA TYR A 236 -6.84 -4.90 -4.61
C TYR A 236 -7.07 -5.66 -5.91
N ARG A 237 -6.50 -5.24 -7.05
CA ARG A 237 -6.56 -6.03 -8.27
C ARG A 237 -5.53 -7.14 -8.23
N VAL A 238 -6.01 -8.38 -8.24
CA VAL A 238 -5.14 -9.57 -8.25
C VAL A 238 -4.57 -9.79 -9.65
N ARG A 239 -3.25 -9.88 -9.74
CA ARG A 239 -2.54 -10.31 -10.97
C ARG A 239 -2.34 -11.82 -10.93
N LEU A 240 -2.48 -12.47 -12.09
CA LEU A 240 -2.22 -13.91 -12.19
C LEU A 240 -0.72 -14.20 -12.02
N PRO A 241 -0.35 -15.30 -11.35
CA PRO A 241 1.04 -15.71 -11.25
C PRO A 241 1.67 -15.88 -12.63
N GLY A 242 2.74 -15.11 -12.92
CA GLY A 242 3.46 -15.16 -14.19
C GLY A 242 3.14 -14.02 -15.18
N LEU A 243 2.04 -13.31 -14.99
CA LEU A 243 1.76 -12.06 -15.72
C LEU A 243 2.36 -10.89 -14.92
N ARG A 244 3.48 -10.33 -15.39
CA ARG A 244 4.11 -9.13 -14.82
C ARG A 244 3.63 -7.88 -15.52
#